data_AF-A0A396HLL2-F1
#
_entry.id   AF-A0A396HLL2-F1
#
_cell.length_a   1.000
_cell.length_b   1.000
_cell.length_c   1.000
_cell.angle_alpha   90.00
_cell.angle_beta   90.00
_cell.angle_gamma   90.00
#
_symmetry.space_group_name_H-M   'P 1'
#
loop_
_entity.id
_entity.type
_entity.pdbx_description
1 polymer ?
#
loop_
_entity_poly.entity_id
_entity_poly.type
_entity_poly.pdbx_seq_one_letter_code
_entity_poly.pdbx_strand_id
1 'polypeptide(L)'
;MLTQKTNSGLSKNPNMQADEILYQLNIKPKPKQTGENGFVLSFDEKHRDKVMEKYIPHVLSPYEAMQADNRTLKIHSLQGAWLQSSFNHPASFDSIALDPDLKKAIIDDLDRFLRRKKMYKKVGKPWKRGYLLHGPPGTGKSTLVAAMAKYI
;
A
#
# COMPACT_ATOMS: atom_id res chain seq x y z
N MET A 1 -18.52 6.59 -9.97
CA MET A 1 -19.48 7.56 -10.53
C MET A 1 -19.63 7.24 -12.00
N LEU A 2 -20.85 6.88 -12.42
CA LEU A 2 -21.23 6.66 -13.81
C LEU A 2 -21.42 8.00 -14.51
N THR A 3 -20.94 8.14 -15.74
CA THR A 3 -21.54 9.05 -16.72
C THR A 3 -21.47 8.43 -18.11
N GLN A 4 -22.63 8.13 -18.68
CA GLN A 4 -22.84 7.99 -20.12
C GLN A 4 -23.16 9.38 -20.70
N LYS A 5 -22.66 9.66 -21.91
CA LYS A 5 -23.22 10.67 -22.81
C LYS A 5 -23.17 10.14 -24.24
N THR A 6 -24.34 10.10 -24.86
CA THR A 6 -24.60 9.87 -26.29
C THR A 6 -24.79 11.23 -26.99
N ASN A 7 -24.14 11.45 -28.13
CA ASN A 7 -24.77 11.75 -29.44
C ASN A 7 -23.83 12.47 -30.43
N SER A 8 -23.67 11.80 -31.57
CA SER A 8 -23.69 12.28 -32.96
C SER A 8 -22.88 13.53 -33.36
N GLY A 9 -21.93 13.30 -34.26
CA GLY A 9 -21.35 14.29 -35.17
C GLY A 9 -20.35 13.60 -36.09
N LEU A 10 -20.80 13.21 -37.29
CA LEU A 10 -19.96 12.59 -38.33
C LEU A 10 -18.80 13.51 -38.71
N SER A 11 -17.59 13.15 -38.30
CA SER A 11 -16.38 13.43 -39.07
C SER A 11 -15.99 12.11 -39.74
N LYS A 12 -16.08 12.05 -41.07
CA LYS A 12 -15.67 10.87 -41.85
C LYS A 12 -14.17 10.64 -41.62
N ASN A 13 -13.86 9.75 -40.68
CA ASN A 13 -12.50 9.32 -40.38
C ASN A 13 -12.11 8.24 -41.40
N PRO A 14 -11.03 8.39 -42.17
CA PRO A 14 -10.58 7.41 -43.18
C PRO A 14 -10.28 6.02 -42.59
N ASN A 15 -10.22 5.90 -41.27
CA ASN A 15 -9.85 4.68 -40.56
C ASN A 15 -11.01 3.69 -40.34
N MET A 16 -12.26 4.04 -40.67
CA MET A 16 -13.42 3.17 -40.44
C MET A 16 -13.35 1.85 -41.22
N GLN A 17 -12.76 1.86 -42.42
CA GLN A 17 -12.53 0.65 -43.22
C GLN A 17 -11.39 -0.22 -42.67
N ALA A 18 -10.39 0.36 -42.01
CA ALA A 18 -9.31 -0.41 -41.39
C ALA A 18 -9.79 -1.12 -40.12
N ASP A 19 -10.64 -0.46 -39.33
CA ASP A 19 -11.19 -1.00 -38.08
C ASP A 19 -12.19 -2.16 -38.33
N GLU A 20 -12.97 -2.12 -39.42
CA GLU A 20 -13.83 -3.24 -39.86
C GLU A 20 -13.03 -4.47 -40.33
N ILE A 21 -11.90 -4.24 -41.00
CA ILE A 21 -11.01 -5.32 -41.47
C ILE A 21 -10.30 -6.01 -40.29
N LEU A 22 -9.97 -5.27 -39.23
CA LEU A 22 -9.34 -5.82 -38.02
C LEU A 22 -10.28 -6.74 -37.23
N TYR A 23 -11.60 -6.47 -37.25
CA TYR A 23 -12.59 -7.34 -36.61
C TYR A 23 -12.79 -8.67 -37.36
N GLN A 24 -12.65 -8.66 -38.70
CA GLN A 24 -12.74 -9.87 -39.51
C GLN A 24 -11.49 -10.77 -39.44
N LEU A 25 -10.35 -10.26 -38.97
CA LEU A 25 -9.10 -11.01 -38.88
C LEU A 25 -8.83 -11.66 -37.51
N ASN A 26 -9.75 -11.60 -36.55
CA ASN A 26 -9.63 -12.24 -35.23
C ASN A 26 -8.32 -11.89 -34.47
N ILE A 27 -7.70 -10.74 -34.76
CA ILE A 27 -6.51 -10.26 -34.05
C ILE A 27 -6.99 -9.34 -32.92
N LYS A 28 -6.98 -9.85 -31.69
CA LYS A 28 -7.28 -9.04 -30.49
C LYS A 28 -6.34 -7.82 -30.45
N PRO A 29 -6.83 -6.60 -30.20
CA PRO A 29 -5.99 -5.41 -30.13
C PRO A 29 -4.95 -5.57 -29.03
N LYS A 30 -3.67 -5.49 -29.42
CA LYS A 30 -2.52 -5.51 -28.51
C LYS A 30 -2.63 -4.30 -27.58
N PRO A 31 -2.65 -4.46 -26.24
CA PRO A 31 -2.74 -3.32 -25.35
C PRO A 31 -1.46 -2.47 -25.46
N LYS A 32 -1.66 -1.16 -25.58
CA LYS A 32 -0.59 -0.15 -25.54
C LYS A 32 0.25 -0.39 -24.30
N GLN A 33 1.55 -0.61 -24.51
CA GLN A 33 2.55 -0.77 -23.44
C GLN A 33 2.43 0.44 -22.50
N THR A 34 1.95 0.19 -21.29
CA THR A 34 1.76 1.20 -20.26
C THR A 34 2.68 0.82 -19.10
N GLY A 35 3.88 1.40 -19.07
CA GLY A 35 4.84 1.32 -17.95
C GLY A 35 5.50 -0.06 -17.74
N GLU A 36 6.82 -0.07 -17.59
CA GLU A 36 7.69 -1.26 -17.58
C GLU A 36 7.46 -2.32 -16.48
N ASN A 37 6.41 -2.27 -15.66
CA ASN A 37 6.16 -3.26 -14.60
C ASN A 37 4.66 -3.59 -14.41
N GLY A 38 3.94 -3.89 -15.50
CA GLY A 38 2.54 -4.31 -15.45
C GLY A 38 2.32 -5.71 -16.03
N PHE A 39 1.52 -6.54 -15.36
CA PHE A 39 0.98 -7.78 -15.93
C PHE A 39 -0.46 -7.56 -16.40
N VAL A 40 -0.79 -8.05 -17.59
CA VAL A 40 -2.16 -7.99 -18.13
C VAL A 40 -2.82 -9.35 -17.99
N LEU A 41 -3.87 -9.42 -17.16
CA LEU A 41 -4.70 -10.61 -17.03
C LEU A 41 -5.85 -10.55 -18.04
N SER A 42 -5.95 -11.55 -18.92
CA SER A 42 -7.02 -11.67 -19.92
C SER A 42 -7.81 -12.96 -19.69
N PHE A 43 -9.13 -12.85 -19.66
CA PHE A 43 -10.05 -13.98 -19.50
C PHE A 43 -11.37 -13.70 -20.24
N ASP A 44 -12.16 -14.74 -20.47
CA ASP A 44 -13.48 -14.62 -21.08
C ASP A 44 -14.46 -13.94 -20.11
N GLU A 45 -15.26 -12.98 -20.59
CA GLU A 45 -16.19 -12.19 -19.78
C GLU A 45 -17.14 -13.06 -18.92
N LYS A 46 -17.50 -14.26 -19.39
CA LYS A 46 -18.33 -15.23 -18.66
C LYS A 46 -17.74 -15.65 -17.31
N HIS A 47 -16.43 -15.49 -17.13
CA HIS A 47 -15.71 -15.86 -15.91
C HIS A 47 -15.33 -14.65 -15.05
N ARG A 48 -15.81 -13.44 -15.39
CA ARG A 48 -15.44 -12.20 -14.69
C ARG A 48 -15.65 -12.27 -13.20
N ASP A 49 -16.81 -12.73 -12.76
CA ASP A 49 -17.14 -12.78 -11.33
C ASP A 49 -16.25 -13.78 -10.60
N LYS A 50 -16.05 -14.96 -11.19
CA LYS A 50 -15.11 -15.97 -10.67
C LYS A 50 -13.67 -15.44 -10.57
N VAL A 51 -13.23 -14.66 -11.55
CA VAL A 51 -11.88 -14.07 -11.51
C VAL A 51 -11.79 -13.00 -10.43
N MET A 52 -12.75 -12.08 -10.36
CA MET A 52 -12.71 -10.95 -9.43
C MET A 52 -12.94 -11.37 -7.97
N GLU A 53 -13.82 -12.34 -7.72
CA GLU A 53 -14.21 -12.74 -6.37
C GLU A 53 -13.38 -13.90 -5.80
N LYS A 54 -12.79 -14.74 -6.67
CA LYS A 54 -12.05 -15.94 -6.23
C LYS A 54 -10.58 -15.88 -6.62
N TYR A 55 -10.28 -15.70 -7.91
CA TYR A 55 -8.90 -15.80 -8.39
C TYR A 55 -8.03 -14.63 -7.90
N ILE A 56 -8.48 -13.39 -8.08
CA ILE A 56 -7.70 -12.21 -7.67
C ILE A 56 -7.45 -12.21 -6.15
N PRO A 57 -8.45 -12.40 -5.27
CA PRO A 57 -8.19 -12.50 -3.83
C PRO A 57 -7.27 -13.66 -3.45
N HIS A 58 -7.38 -14.80 -4.16
CA HIS A 58 -6.51 -15.95 -3.91
C HIS A 58 -5.05 -15.71 -4.29
N VAL A 59 -4.77 -14.89 -5.31
CA VAL A 59 -3.39 -14.52 -5.70
C VAL A 59 -2.87 -13.36 -4.82
N LEU A 60 -3.74 -12.42 -4.47
CA LEU A 60 -3.38 -11.29 -3.61
C LEU A 60 -3.09 -11.73 -2.17
N SER A 61 -3.81 -12.70 -1.61
CA SER A 61 -3.61 -13.13 -0.22
C SER A 61 -2.17 -13.63 0.07
N PRO A 62 -1.58 -14.55 -0.73
CA PRO A 62 -0.18 -14.93 -0.59
C PRO A 62 0.79 -13.78 -0.84
N TYR A 63 0.50 -12.92 -1.83
CA TYR A 63 1.34 -11.76 -2.11
C TYR A 63 1.37 -10.78 -0.93
N GLU A 64 0.23 -10.48 -0.33
CA GLU A 64 0.09 -9.65 0.86
C GLU A 64 0.83 -10.28 2.05
N ALA A 65 0.73 -11.60 2.23
CA ALA A 65 1.46 -12.33 3.26
C ALA A 65 2.99 -12.24 3.06
N MET A 66 3.47 -12.42 1.83
CA MET A 66 4.89 -12.28 1.47
C MET A 66 5.40 -10.84 1.65
N GLN A 67 4.60 -9.85 1.29
CA GLN A 67 4.93 -8.44 1.47
C GLN A 67 4.94 -8.03 2.94
N ALA A 68 4.05 -8.61 3.76
CA ALA A 68 4.04 -8.39 5.20
C ALA A 68 5.29 -8.96 5.87
N ASP A 69 5.73 -10.15 5.45
CA ASP A 69 6.95 -10.78 5.97
C ASP A 69 8.23 -10.04 5.55
N ASN A 70 8.25 -9.51 4.31
CA ASN A 70 9.38 -8.76 3.76
C ASN A 70 9.30 -7.24 4.02
N ARG A 71 8.47 -6.79 4.98
CA ARG A 71 8.36 -5.37 5.36
C ARG A 71 9.62 -4.93 6.12
N THR A 72 10.69 -4.73 5.36
CA THR A 72 11.94 -4.16 5.88
C THR A 72 11.70 -2.70 6.24
N LEU A 73 12.02 -2.33 7.47
CA LEU A 73 11.99 -0.93 7.88
C LEU A 73 13.05 -0.16 7.08
N LYS A 74 12.76 1.10 6.80
CA LYS A 74 13.65 1.99 6.07
C LYS A 74 13.95 3.20 6.95
N ILE A 75 15.23 3.52 7.10
CA ILE A 75 15.64 4.79 7.69
C ILE A 75 15.82 5.80 6.56
N HIS A 76 15.32 7.00 6.80
CA HIS A 76 15.51 8.14 5.94
C HIS A 76 16.41 9.16 6.65
N SER A 77 17.54 9.49 6.03
CA SER A 77 18.46 10.52 6.52
C SER A 77 18.53 11.67 5.52
N LEU A 78 18.57 12.90 6.01
CA LEU A 78 18.69 14.09 5.17
C LEU A 78 20.16 14.47 5.00
N GLN A 79 20.68 14.32 3.77
CA GLN A 79 22.03 14.77 3.38
C GLN A 79 21.92 15.51 2.04
N GLY A 80 21.38 16.73 2.06
CA GLY A 80 21.03 17.49 0.85
C GLY A 80 19.76 16.99 0.13
N ALA A 81 19.53 15.67 0.14
CA ALA A 81 18.28 15.02 -0.26
C ALA A 81 17.94 13.89 0.75
N TRP A 82 16.71 13.38 0.69
CA TRP A 82 16.30 12.21 1.47
C TRP A 82 16.96 10.95 0.93
N LEU A 83 17.93 10.42 1.67
CA LEU A 83 18.55 9.12 1.38
C LEU A 83 17.82 8.03 2.15
N GLN A 84 17.55 6.90 1.49
CA GLN A 84 16.92 5.73 2.09
C GLN A 84 17.97 4.65 2.35
N SER A 85 17.93 4.04 3.53
CA SER A 85 18.74 2.86 3.85
C SER A 85 17.90 1.79 4.54
N SER A 86 18.21 0.52 4.29
CA SER A 86 17.55 -0.59 4.97
C SER A 86 17.86 -0.55 6.46
N PHE A 87 16.82 -0.65 7.28
CA PHE A 87 16.92 -0.71 8.74
C PHE A 87 16.46 -2.08 9.20
N ASN A 88 17.43 -2.92 9.54
CA ASN A 88 17.16 -4.24 10.09
C ASN A 88 17.57 -4.24 11.57
N HIS A 89 16.58 -4.06 12.46
CA HIS A 89 16.80 -4.14 13.89
C HIS A 89 16.01 -5.34 14.44
N PRO A 90 16.63 -6.25 15.23
CA PRO A 90 15.93 -7.41 15.79
C PRO A 90 14.90 -7.05 16.88
N ALA A 91 14.67 -5.77 17.17
CA ALA A 91 13.83 -5.37 18.28
C ALA A 91 12.35 -5.47 17.92
N SER A 92 11.61 -6.19 18.73
CA SER A 92 10.16 -6.18 18.76
C SER A 92 9.69 -5.83 20.18
N PHE A 93 8.41 -5.51 20.32
CA PHE A 93 7.83 -5.33 21.65
C PHE A 93 8.02 -6.56 22.54
N ASP A 94 8.13 -7.76 21.96
CA ASP A 94 8.34 -9.02 22.67
C ASP A 94 9.78 -9.28 23.06
N SER A 95 10.75 -8.79 22.28
CA SER A 95 12.18 -8.92 22.61
C SER A 95 12.66 -7.88 23.62
N ILE A 96 11.88 -6.83 23.90
CA ILE A 96 12.28 -5.73 24.78
C ILE A 96 11.85 -6.03 26.22
N ALA A 97 12.83 -5.97 27.12
CA ALA A 97 12.59 -6.00 28.56
C ALA A 97 12.11 -4.62 29.06
N LEU A 98 10.80 -4.51 29.28
CA LEU A 98 10.14 -3.37 29.92
C LEU A 98 9.17 -3.89 30.96
N ASP A 99 8.78 -3.00 31.88
CA ASP A 99 7.67 -3.26 32.76
C ASP A 99 6.39 -3.61 31.94
N PRO A 100 5.68 -4.71 32.25
CA PRO A 100 4.52 -5.14 31.46
C PRO A 100 3.41 -4.10 31.38
N ASP A 101 3.17 -3.34 32.44
CA ASP A 101 2.12 -2.32 32.47
C ASP A 101 2.52 -1.14 31.60
N LEU A 102 3.78 -0.72 31.65
CA LEU A 102 4.31 0.31 30.77
C LEU A 102 4.27 -0.12 29.29
N LYS A 103 4.68 -1.35 28.99
CA LYS A 103 4.62 -1.93 27.64
C LYS A 103 3.18 -1.88 27.10
N LYS A 104 2.21 -2.32 27.91
CA LYS A 104 0.79 -2.31 27.54
C LYS A 104 0.27 -0.89 27.33
N ALA A 105 0.58 0.05 28.21
CA ALA A 105 0.15 1.44 28.09
C ALA A 105 0.64 2.09 26.79
N ILE A 106 1.89 1.81 26.39
CA ILE A 106 2.48 2.29 25.13
C ILE A 106 1.73 1.70 23.93
N ILE A 107 1.53 0.37 23.93
CA ILE A 107 0.83 -0.32 22.85
C ILE A 107 -0.60 0.22 22.69
N ASP A 108 -1.34 0.33 23.80
CA ASP A 108 -2.71 0.85 23.81
C ASP A 108 -2.81 2.29 23.28
N ASP A 109 -1.82 3.15 23.58
CA ASP A 109 -1.77 4.52 23.05
C ASP A 109 -1.49 4.55 21.54
N LEU A 110 -0.56 3.72 21.06
CA LEU A 110 -0.26 3.58 19.63
C LEU A 110 -1.51 3.15 18.86
N ASP A 111 -2.17 2.12 19.35
CA ASP A 111 -3.41 1.58 18.80
C ASP A 111 -4.53 2.62 18.75
N ARG A 112 -4.70 3.35 19.85
CA ARG A 112 -5.65 4.46 19.96
C ARG A 112 -5.33 5.58 18.99
N PHE A 113 -4.05 5.91 18.79
CA PHE A 113 -3.61 6.94 17.86
C PHE A 113 -3.89 6.55 16.40
N LEU A 114 -3.64 5.29 16.03
CA LEU A 114 -3.90 4.75 14.69
C LEU A 114 -5.39 4.75 14.35
N ARG A 115 -6.24 4.26 15.28
CA ARG A 115 -7.71 4.21 15.09
C ARG A 115 -8.34 5.59 14.93
N ARG A 116 -7.74 6.64 15.50
CA ARG A 116 -8.33 7.99 15.53
C ARG A 116 -8.06 8.85 14.29
N LYS A 117 -7.35 8.36 13.27
CA LYS A 117 -7.08 9.11 12.03
C LYS A 117 -8.31 9.84 11.46
N LYS A 118 -9.46 9.15 11.41
CA LYS A 118 -10.74 9.70 10.92
C LYS A 118 -11.27 10.84 11.81
N MET A 119 -11.12 10.73 13.13
CA MET A 119 -11.56 11.75 14.09
C MET A 119 -10.73 13.03 13.96
N TYR A 120 -9.40 12.92 13.84
CA TYR A 120 -8.53 14.08 13.62
C TYR A 120 -8.92 14.83 12.34
N LYS A 121 -9.21 14.08 11.26
CA LYS A 121 -9.70 14.65 9.99
C LYS A 121 -11.04 15.39 10.16
N LYS A 122 -11.99 14.84 10.93
CA LYS A 122 -13.30 15.48 11.18
C LYS A 122 -13.19 16.78 11.99
N VAL A 123 -12.30 16.81 12.98
CA VAL A 123 -12.12 17.96 13.89
C VAL A 123 -11.17 19.01 13.28
N GLY A 124 -10.56 18.74 12.12
CA GLY A 124 -9.63 19.66 11.46
C GLY A 124 -8.29 19.82 12.17
N LYS A 125 -7.94 18.91 13.10
CA LYS A 125 -6.68 18.98 13.85
C LYS A 125 -5.58 18.15 13.16
N PRO A 126 -4.31 18.60 13.24
CA PRO A 126 -3.18 17.81 12.74
C PRO A 126 -3.09 16.44 13.42
N TRP A 127 -3.03 15.36 12.63
CA TRP A 127 -2.85 14.00 13.13
C TRP A 127 -1.36 13.74 13.44
N LYS A 128 -0.94 14.14 14.65
CA LYS A 128 0.44 14.03 15.13
C LYS A 128 0.47 13.54 16.58
N ARG A 129 1.49 12.77 16.95
CA ARG A 129 1.77 12.29 18.32
C ARG A 129 3.29 12.36 18.56
N GLY A 130 3.68 12.83 19.74
CA GLY A 130 5.08 12.91 20.17
C GLY A 130 5.29 12.11 21.45
N TYR A 131 6.44 11.46 21.57
CA TYR A 131 6.85 10.68 22.75
C TYR A 131 8.18 11.22 23.26
N LEU A 132 8.35 11.32 24.58
CA LEU A 132 9.60 11.65 25.23
C LEU A 132 10.07 10.44 26.04
N LEU A 133 11.20 9.85 25.65
CA LEU A 133 11.83 8.73 26.35
C LEU A 133 13.05 9.28 27.10
N HIS A 134 13.03 9.21 28.43
CA HIS A 134 14.13 9.67 29.27
C HIS A 134 14.61 8.57 30.22
N GLY A 135 15.87 8.66 30.65
CA GLY A 135 16.50 7.69 31.56
C GLY A 135 18.00 7.53 31.30
N PRO A 136 18.71 6.80 32.18
CA PRO A 136 20.16 6.56 32.07
C PRO A 136 20.60 6.06 30.68
N PRO A 137 21.84 6.33 30.25
CA PRO A 137 22.37 5.73 29.02
C PRO A 137 22.32 4.19 29.12
N GLY A 138 22.01 3.51 28.02
CA GLY A 138 21.95 2.04 27.98
C GLY A 138 20.59 1.39 28.33
N THR A 139 19.58 2.15 28.81
CA THR A 139 18.24 1.59 29.15
C THR A 139 17.34 1.31 27.94
N GLY A 140 17.90 0.96 26.78
CA GLY A 140 17.11 0.50 25.62
C GLY A 140 16.16 1.53 24.98
N LYS A 141 16.29 2.83 25.26
CA LYS A 141 15.41 3.88 24.69
C LYS A 141 15.36 3.85 23.15
N SER A 142 16.52 3.77 22.49
CA SER A 142 16.60 3.68 21.03
C SER A 142 16.06 2.34 20.51
N THR A 143 16.27 1.26 21.25
CA THR A 143 15.72 -0.07 20.96
C THR A 143 14.19 -0.06 21.01
N LEU A 144 13.59 0.66 21.97
CA LEU A 144 12.15 0.86 22.05
C LEU A 144 11.60 1.59 20.82
N VAL A 145 12.28 2.63 20.35
CA VAL A 145 11.88 3.33 19.11
C VAL A 145 11.93 2.38 17.90
N ALA A 146 12.94 1.52 17.81
CA ALA A 146 13.03 0.52 16.76
C ALA A 146 11.86 -0.50 16.80
N ALA A 147 11.49 -0.97 18.00
CA ALA A 147 10.34 -1.85 18.16
C ALA A 147 9.01 -1.16 17.85
N MET A 148 8.84 0.11 18.26
CA MET A 148 7.67 0.92 17.89
C MET A 148 7.55 1.07 16.37
N ALA A 149 8.67 1.32 15.68
CA ALA A 149 8.68 1.43 14.23
C ALA A 149 8.31 0.11 13.54
N LYS A 150 8.70 -1.04 14.12
CA LYS A 150 8.34 -2.37 13.61
C LYS A 150 6.86 -2.72 13.82
N TYR A 151 6.27 -2.20 14.89
CA TYR A 151 4.89 -2.53 15.29
C TYR A 151 3.82 -1.88 14.41
N ILE A 152 4.08 -0.69 13.86
CA ILE A 152 3.15 0.12 13.04
C ILE A 152 3.37 -0.16 11.55
#